data_AF-A0AAE9Z654-F1
#
_entry.id   AF-A0AAE9Z654-F1
#
_cell.length_a   1.000
_cell.length_b   1.000
_cell.length_c   1.000
_cell.angle_alpha   90.00
_cell.angle_beta   90.00
_cell.angle_gamma   90.00
#
_symmetry.space_group_name_H-M   'P 1'
#
loop_
_entity.id
_entity.type
_entity.pdbx_description
1 polymer ?
#
loop_
_entity_poly.entity_id
_entity_poly.type
_entity_poly.pdbx_seq_one_letter_code
_entity_poly.pdbx_strand_id
1 'polypeptide(L)'
;MKIIEFFKKLLQLLLPGEPPVVELNAIGQKSVSGDVNEQLKDTCQVIASYRDGKPAAGVVINYAVISGPLQIWGNGATPSQAQSVKTDENGIARVNAFMSGQGHAIVAAELDSDANISKFFDFRSTGLTHDLFLIGNSCVSVDAGEISMLISAIDFYGQPVTGAELKIEGGTGADDLFTGTVDEVGNGVYSGKFQTQLAGEYAVSVYDPVARVNAKKCVHMMPGKASAFAFTRSTDPRAMQPYGEISLHVQLTDDFANPLNPKRIICRMDGQEVPVFSYTDTEAIFSIRASGYTHVDIQLTDSESDVAYEQTIPFAAAWLGDPGLVFEGDTFTTPLYGLPPVKRPATSAEIEIEYDPELVKFDHLLARGNEGRTVQTHVDKGTVTISIEASTPVHAEEHPDGIFIGECIWQCLGEGKSCFSLVGRMSPSTPKWKLCVKQKKDLKSCLCVNVIYKQGDNRALQQGKDAANEIPKVVSAGKNVKKCCPVLSVKVNKCAIGPADWRKVVGAVGANETVNNRTEMDALFDANICQRAKCINLMMIDINWNGWDGWTYYGKARGTNRGFGVIEPGKVGLRGNGNLGAHEICHALDLRHEGRRRDNLMSQNPPHGSNLTTEQCKKIFQYIDNYPC
;
A
#
# COMPACT_ATOMS: atom_id res chain seq x y z
N MET A 1 -24.23 9.97 -98.52
CA MET A 1 -24.68 9.15 -97.36
C MET A 1 -23.85 7.88 -97.09
N LYS A 2 -22.89 7.46 -97.96
CA LYS A 2 -22.12 6.21 -97.76
C LYS A 2 -20.80 6.34 -96.97
N ILE A 3 -20.28 7.55 -96.76
CA ILE A 3 -19.00 7.77 -96.04
C ILE A 3 -19.19 7.77 -94.51
N ILE A 4 -20.33 8.22 -93.99
CA ILE A 4 -20.60 8.29 -92.54
C ILE A 4 -20.82 6.89 -91.93
N GLU A 5 -21.43 5.95 -92.66
CA GLU A 5 -21.55 4.56 -92.20
C GLU A 5 -20.21 3.83 -92.17
N PHE A 6 -19.32 4.10 -93.13
CA PHE A 6 -17.98 3.52 -93.15
C PHE A 6 -17.16 4.00 -91.95
N PHE A 7 -17.22 5.30 -91.63
CA PHE A 7 -16.56 5.84 -90.43
C PHE A 7 -17.18 5.36 -89.12
N LYS A 8 -18.51 5.12 -89.03
CA LYS A 8 -19.11 4.52 -87.83
C LYS A 8 -18.67 3.07 -87.60
N LYS A 9 -18.56 2.26 -88.66
CA LYS A 9 -18.02 0.89 -88.57
C LYS A 9 -16.52 0.87 -88.27
N LEU A 10 -15.76 1.80 -88.84
CA LEU A 10 -14.33 1.95 -88.54
C LEU A 10 -14.11 2.44 -87.10
N LEU A 11 -14.95 3.36 -86.58
CA LEU A 11 -14.90 3.80 -85.18
C LEU A 11 -15.28 2.67 -84.21
N GLN A 12 -16.25 1.82 -84.55
CA GLN A 12 -16.60 0.63 -83.75
C GLN A 12 -15.51 -0.46 -83.74
N LEU A 13 -14.66 -0.50 -84.77
CA LEU A 13 -13.50 -1.40 -84.82
C LEU A 13 -12.25 -0.80 -84.15
N LEU A 14 -12.22 0.51 -83.91
CA LEU A 14 -11.10 1.25 -83.32
C LEU A 14 -11.34 1.67 -81.87
N LEU A 15 -12.59 1.66 -81.39
CA LEU A 15 -12.90 1.77 -79.98
C LEU A 15 -12.59 0.43 -79.32
N PRO A 16 -11.70 0.36 -78.31
CA PRO A 16 -11.53 -0.86 -77.54
C PRO A 16 -12.92 -1.23 -77.01
N GLY A 17 -13.41 -2.42 -77.38
CA GLY A 17 -14.68 -2.92 -76.86
C GLY A 17 -14.65 -2.82 -75.34
N GLU A 18 -15.81 -2.49 -74.73
CA GLU A 18 -15.91 -2.49 -73.27
C GLU A 18 -15.25 -3.76 -72.73
N PRO A 19 -14.31 -3.64 -71.78
CA PRO A 19 -13.60 -4.79 -71.27
C PRO A 19 -14.63 -5.82 -70.79
N PRO A 20 -14.45 -7.10 -71.16
CA PRO A 20 -15.44 -8.12 -70.87
C PRO A 20 -15.69 -8.17 -69.35
N VAL A 21 -16.95 -8.04 -68.96
CA VAL A 21 -17.34 -8.05 -67.54
C VAL A 21 -17.08 -9.44 -66.97
N VAL A 22 -16.20 -9.51 -65.97
CA VAL A 22 -15.83 -10.73 -65.26
C VAL A 22 -16.61 -10.79 -63.95
N GLU A 23 -17.22 -11.94 -63.67
CA GLU A 23 -17.88 -12.24 -62.40
C GLU A 23 -16.97 -13.15 -61.57
N LEU A 24 -16.93 -12.93 -60.26
CA LEU A 24 -16.16 -13.74 -59.32
C LEU A 24 -17.10 -14.51 -58.41
N ASN A 25 -16.88 -15.82 -58.25
CA ASN A 25 -17.64 -16.68 -57.35
C ASN A 25 -16.69 -17.52 -56.48
N ALA A 26 -16.97 -17.63 -55.19
CA ALA A 26 -16.23 -18.56 -54.32
C ALA A 26 -16.68 -19.99 -54.62
N ILE A 27 -15.73 -20.89 -54.80
CA ILE A 27 -15.94 -22.32 -55.00
C ILE A 27 -15.29 -23.07 -53.83
N GLY A 28 -16.00 -24.00 -53.20
CA GLY A 28 -15.55 -24.70 -51.98
C GLY A 28 -16.16 -24.18 -50.67
N GLN A 29 -15.56 -24.58 -49.54
CA GLN A 29 -16.02 -24.20 -48.21
C GLN A 29 -15.66 -22.75 -47.90
N LYS A 30 -16.68 -21.93 -47.61
CA LYS A 30 -16.49 -20.52 -47.19
C LYS A 30 -16.08 -20.38 -45.73
N SER A 31 -16.22 -21.44 -44.94
CA SER A 31 -15.75 -21.50 -43.56
C SER A 31 -14.91 -22.76 -43.41
N VAL A 32 -13.67 -22.57 -42.99
CA VAL A 32 -12.63 -23.58 -42.90
C VAL A 32 -12.12 -23.62 -41.47
N SER A 33 -11.93 -24.82 -40.94
CA SER A 33 -11.22 -25.05 -39.68
C SER A 33 -9.90 -25.76 -39.96
N GLY A 34 -8.90 -25.51 -39.13
CA GLY A 34 -7.63 -26.20 -39.20
C GLY A 34 -6.76 -25.93 -37.98
N ASP A 35 -5.83 -26.83 -37.72
CA ASP A 35 -4.90 -26.67 -36.60
C ASP A 35 -3.87 -25.58 -36.91
N VAL A 36 -3.31 -24.98 -35.86
CA VAL A 36 -2.25 -23.97 -36.03
C VAL A 36 -1.02 -24.63 -36.66
N ASN A 37 -0.46 -23.95 -37.66
CA ASN A 37 0.62 -24.43 -38.55
C ASN A 37 0.25 -25.60 -39.48
N GLU A 38 -1.02 -26.06 -39.48
CA GLU A 38 -1.48 -27.01 -40.49
C GLU A 38 -1.62 -26.34 -41.86
N GLN A 39 -1.02 -26.94 -42.88
CA GLN A 39 -1.17 -26.46 -44.25
C GLN A 39 -2.50 -26.88 -44.84
N LEU A 40 -3.41 -25.93 -44.97
CA LEU A 40 -4.70 -26.09 -45.61
C LEU A 40 -4.54 -25.82 -47.12
N LYS A 41 -4.51 -26.90 -47.89
CA LYS A 41 -4.29 -26.81 -49.34
C LYS A 41 -5.57 -26.44 -50.08
N ASP A 42 -5.43 -25.55 -51.07
CA ASP A 42 -6.50 -25.12 -51.97
C ASP A 42 -7.80 -24.73 -51.22
N THR A 43 -7.71 -24.07 -50.06
CA THR A 43 -8.89 -23.77 -49.23
C THR A 43 -9.60 -22.48 -49.61
N CYS A 44 -8.89 -21.51 -50.17
CA CYS A 44 -9.48 -20.28 -50.72
C CYS A 44 -9.55 -20.37 -52.24
N GLN A 45 -10.64 -20.88 -52.81
CA GLN A 45 -10.79 -20.98 -54.26
C GLN A 45 -11.89 -20.06 -54.77
N VAL A 46 -11.60 -19.34 -55.85
CA VAL A 46 -12.60 -18.58 -56.60
C VAL A 46 -12.54 -18.97 -58.07
N ILE A 47 -13.70 -18.91 -58.73
CA ILE A 47 -13.83 -19.01 -60.17
C ILE A 47 -14.19 -17.65 -60.74
N ALA A 48 -13.42 -17.22 -61.73
CA ALA A 48 -13.71 -16.05 -62.54
C ALA A 48 -14.31 -16.49 -63.87
N SER A 49 -15.48 -15.97 -64.22
CA SER A 49 -16.19 -16.30 -65.45
C SER A 49 -16.66 -15.03 -66.16
N TYR A 50 -16.64 -15.03 -67.49
CA TYR A 50 -17.33 -14.01 -68.26
C TYR A 50 -18.85 -14.18 -68.14
N ARG A 51 -19.61 -13.12 -68.46
CA ARG A 51 -21.10 -13.17 -68.44
C ARG A 51 -21.72 -14.26 -69.31
N ASP A 52 -21.01 -14.76 -70.32
CA ASP A 52 -21.47 -15.88 -71.16
C ASP A 52 -21.22 -17.25 -70.51
N GLY A 53 -20.76 -17.28 -69.26
CA GLY A 53 -20.47 -18.48 -68.48
C GLY A 53 -19.12 -19.13 -68.80
N LYS A 54 -18.34 -18.60 -69.74
CA LYS A 54 -17.02 -19.16 -70.05
C LYS A 54 -16.00 -18.78 -68.98
N PRO A 55 -15.02 -19.66 -68.71
CA PRO A 55 -13.91 -19.33 -67.82
C PRO A 55 -13.10 -18.13 -68.27
N ALA A 56 -12.76 -17.24 -67.33
CA ALA A 56 -11.87 -16.12 -67.56
C ALA A 56 -10.44 -16.46 -67.13
N ALA A 57 -9.67 -17.09 -68.03
CA ALA A 57 -8.30 -17.53 -67.78
C ALA A 57 -7.29 -16.36 -67.76
N GLY A 58 -6.25 -16.47 -66.93
CA GLY A 58 -5.15 -15.50 -66.83
C GLY A 58 -5.47 -14.19 -66.09
N VAL A 59 -6.67 -14.06 -65.54
CA VAL A 59 -7.13 -12.90 -64.76
C VAL A 59 -6.49 -12.93 -63.37
N VAL A 60 -6.07 -11.76 -62.86
CA VAL A 60 -5.41 -11.65 -61.55
C VAL A 60 -6.47 -11.50 -60.45
N ILE A 61 -6.38 -12.37 -59.45
CA ILE A 61 -7.14 -12.30 -58.19
C ILE A 61 -6.17 -11.95 -57.06
N ASN A 62 -6.51 -10.89 -56.32
CA ASN A 62 -5.79 -10.45 -55.14
C ASN A 62 -6.45 -11.05 -53.90
N TYR A 63 -5.75 -11.95 -53.23
CA TYR A 63 -6.12 -12.46 -51.92
C TYR A 63 -5.47 -11.63 -50.82
N ALA A 64 -6.24 -11.23 -49.82
CA ALA A 64 -5.75 -10.49 -48.67
C ALA A 64 -6.38 -11.01 -47.38
N VAL A 65 -5.57 -11.24 -46.36
CA VAL A 65 -6.04 -11.53 -45.00
C VAL A 65 -6.46 -10.19 -44.39
N ILE A 66 -7.77 -10.00 -44.24
CA ILE A 66 -8.38 -8.77 -43.74
C ILE A 66 -8.27 -8.69 -42.22
N SER A 67 -8.36 -9.83 -41.55
CA SER A 67 -8.22 -9.94 -40.11
C SER A 67 -7.69 -11.32 -39.70
N GLY A 68 -7.09 -11.37 -38.52
CA GLY A 68 -6.69 -12.62 -37.87
C GLY A 68 -5.29 -13.13 -38.25
N PRO A 69 -4.86 -14.24 -37.62
CA PRO A 69 -3.48 -14.73 -37.72
C PRO A 69 -3.28 -15.72 -38.88
N LEU A 70 -4.01 -15.60 -40.00
CA LEU A 70 -3.84 -16.49 -41.14
C LEU A 70 -2.68 -16.03 -42.03
N GLN A 71 -1.94 -16.96 -42.61
CA GLN A 71 -1.03 -16.68 -43.72
C GLN A 71 -1.46 -17.47 -44.95
N ILE A 72 -1.32 -16.87 -46.13
CA ILE A 72 -1.69 -17.44 -47.41
C ILE A 72 -0.49 -17.51 -48.36
N TRP A 73 -0.50 -18.47 -49.28
CA TRP A 73 0.50 -18.56 -50.35
C TRP A 73 -0.06 -19.16 -51.64
N GLY A 74 0.37 -18.61 -52.77
CA GLY A 74 0.18 -19.22 -54.09
C GLY A 74 1.19 -20.33 -54.37
N ASN A 75 1.08 -20.97 -55.52
CA ASN A 75 2.01 -22.04 -55.93
C ASN A 75 3.47 -21.55 -55.97
N GLY A 76 4.31 -22.15 -55.12
CA GLY A 76 5.75 -21.83 -55.03
C GLY A 76 6.08 -20.51 -54.33
N ALA A 77 5.08 -19.78 -53.81
CA ALA A 77 5.28 -18.53 -53.09
C ALA A 77 5.55 -18.77 -51.59
N THR A 78 6.23 -17.83 -50.95
CA THR A 78 6.36 -17.80 -49.48
C THR A 78 5.06 -17.32 -48.83
N PRO A 79 4.69 -17.86 -47.66
CA PRO A 79 3.53 -17.39 -46.89
C PRO A 79 3.56 -15.88 -46.61
N SER A 80 2.42 -15.21 -46.79
CA SER A 80 2.25 -13.77 -46.55
C SER A 80 0.80 -13.44 -46.16
N GLN A 81 0.53 -12.17 -45.85
CA GLN A 81 -0.83 -11.64 -45.62
C GLN A 81 -1.58 -11.29 -46.91
N ALA A 82 -0.90 -11.28 -48.06
CA ALA A 82 -1.49 -10.92 -49.35
C ALA A 82 -0.78 -11.61 -50.52
N GLN A 83 -1.56 -12.10 -51.49
CA GLN A 83 -1.07 -12.84 -52.65
C GLN A 83 -1.89 -12.51 -53.90
N SER A 84 -1.20 -12.29 -55.01
CA SER A 84 -1.85 -12.14 -56.32
C SER A 84 -1.65 -13.41 -57.14
N VAL A 85 -2.74 -14.05 -57.56
CA VAL A 85 -2.72 -15.31 -58.31
C VAL A 85 -3.50 -15.15 -59.60
N LYS A 86 -2.97 -15.67 -60.71
CA LYS A 86 -3.69 -15.72 -61.98
C LYS A 86 -4.61 -16.94 -62.03
N THR A 87 -5.80 -16.76 -62.59
CA THR A 87 -6.72 -17.87 -62.88
C THR A 87 -6.13 -18.83 -63.91
N ASP A 88 -6.35 -20.12 -63.74
CA ASP A 88 -5.94 -21.18 -64.68
C ASP A 88 -6.85 -21.23 -65.93
N GLU A 89 -6.66 -22.23 -66.80
CA GLU A 89 -7.45 -22.41 -68.02
C GLU A 89 -8.95 -22.64 -67.74
N ASN A 90 -9.30 -23.08 -66.53
CA ASN A 90 -10.68 -23.24 -66.06
C ASN A 90 -11.19 -22.00 -65.31
N GLY A 91 -10.45 -20.90 -65.33
CA GLY A 91 -10.84 -19.66 -64.66
C GLY A 91 -10.70 -19.72 -63.14
N ILE A 92 -9.98 -20.70 -62.60
CA ILE A 92 -9.87 -20.91 -61.14
C ILE A 92 -8.60 -20.27 -60.62
N ALA A 93 -8.73 -19.45 -59.58
CA ALA A 93 -7.62 -19.01 -58.74
C ALA A 93 -7.74 -19.67 -57.36
N ARG A 94 -6.58 -20.02 -56.78
CA ARG A 94 -6.50 -20.68 -55.47
C ARG A 94 -5.29 -20.20 -54.69
N VAL A 95 -5.43 -20.09 -53.38
CA VAL A 95 -4.32 -19.99 -52.44
C VAL A 95 -4.44 -21.06 -51.37
N ASN A 96 -3.29 -21.53 -50.91
CA ASN A 96 -3.19 -22.33 -49.70
C ASN A 96 -3.18 -21.39 -48.48
N ALA A 97 -3.53 -21.91 -47.32
CA ALA A 97 -3.57 -21.15 -46.09
C ALA A 97 -3.06 -21.96 -44.89
N PHE A 98 -2.55 -21.29 -43.86
CA PHE A 98 -2.30 -21.89 -42.55
C PHE A 98 -2.50 -20.84 -41.47
N MET A 99 -2.99 -21.26 -40.30
CA MET A 99 -3.15 -20.40 -39.14
C MET A 99 -1.81 -20.26 -38.44
N SER A 100 -1.20 -19.08 -38.46
CA SER A 100 0.08 -18.81 -37.78
C SER A 100 -0.06 -18.60 -36.26
N GLY A 101 -1.30 -18.53 -35.80
CA GLY A 101 -1.67 -18.40 -34.41
C GLY A 101 -3.15 -18.71 -34.24
N GLN A 102 -3.62 -18.65 -33.01
CA GLN A 102 -4.99 -18.96 -32.66
C GLN A 102 -5.96 -17.83 -33.02
N GLY A 103 -7.17 -18.18 -33.45
CA GLY A 103 -8.31 -17.28 -33.46
C GLY A 103 -9.17 -17.43 -34.71
N HIS A 104 -9.80 -16.31 -35.07
CA HIS A 104 -10.62 -16.17 -36.26
C HIS A 104 -9.92 -15.27 -37.27
N ALA A 105 -9.94 -15.67 -38.53
CA ALA A 105 -9.37 -14.91 -39.63
C ALA A 105 -10.34 -14.81 -40.82
N ILE A 106 -10.26 -13.69 -41.54
CA ILE A 106 -11.08 -13.44 -42.73
C ILE A 106 -10.16 -13.16 -43.90
N VAL A 107 -10.36 -13.87 -45.01
CA VAL A 107 -9.65 -13.65 -46.27
C VAL A 107 -10.61 -13.07 -47.30
N ALA A 108 -10.24 -11.96 -47.91
CA ALA A 108 -10.90 -11.46 -49.11
C ALA A 108 -10.16 -11.96 -50.36
N ALA A 109 -10.92 -12.31 -51.39
CA ALA A 109 -10.45 -12.53 -52.75
C ALA A 109 -11.13 -11.49 -53.64
N GLU A 110 -10.33 -10.62 -54.24
CA GLU A 110 -10.76 -9.47 -55.01
C GLU A 110 -10.27 -9.55 -56.45
N LEU A 111 -11.09 -9.15 -57.39
CA LEU A 111 -10.68 -9.03 -58.79
C LEU A 111 -9.79 -7.78 -58.94
N ASP A 112 -8.58 -7.93 -59.50
CA ASP A 112 -7.62 -6.82 -59.62
C ASP A 112 -8.16 -5.64 -60.43
N SER A 113 -9.00 -5.91 -61.43
CA SER A 113 -9.63 -4.88 -62.25
C SER A 113 -10.82 -4.17 -61.57
N ASP A 114 -11.40 -4.74 -60.51
CA ASP A 114 -12.53 -4.16 -59.77
C ASP A 114 -12.63 -4.73 -58.34
N ALA A 115 -12.10 -3.99 -57.37
CA ALA A 115 -12.12 -4.38 -55.96
C ALA A 115 -13.54 -4.48 -55.35
N ASN A 116 -14.58 -3.95 -56.01
CA ASN A 116 -15.96 -4.12 -55.55
C ASN A 116 -16.47 -5.56 -55.75
N ILE A 117 -15.78 -6.35 -56.57
CA ILE A 117 -16.08 -7.76 -56.80
C ILE A 117 -15.21 -8.60 -55.87
N SER A 118 -15.70 -8.78 -54.64
CA SER A 118 -15.00 -9.51 -53.58
C SER A 118 -15.74 -10.75 -53.09
N LYS A 119 -14.98 -11.74 -52.61
CA LYS A 119 -15.49 -12.92 -51.89
C LYS A 119 -14.70 -13.12 -50.61
N PHE A 120 -15.40 -13.57 -49.57
CA PHE A 120 -14.81 -13.75 -48.24
C PHE A 120 -14.79 -15.22 -47.84
N PHE A 121 -13.71 -15.60 -47.17
CA PHE A 121 -13.50 -16.91 -46.54
C PHE A 121 -13.21 -16.70 -45.05
N ASP A 122 -13.84 -17.50 -44.21
CA ASP A 122 -13.73 -17.51 -42.75
C ASP A 122 -12.84 -18.68 -42.33
N PHE A 123 -11.81 -18.41 -41.52
CA PHE A 123 -10.89 -19.40 -40.97
C PHE A 123 -10.90 -19.38 -39.44
N ARG A 124 -10.94 -20.56 -38.82
CA ARG A 124 -10.92 -20.71 -37.35
C ARG A 124 -9.91 -21.78 -36.95
N SER A 125 -9.10 -21.49 -35.93
CA SER A 125 -8.18 -22.47 -35.37
C SER A 125 -8.93 -23.53 -34.55
N THR A 126 -8.60 -24.80 -34.76
CA THR A 126 -9.04 -25.94 -33.92
C THR A 126 -7.90 -26.46 -33.06
N GLY A 127 -8.24 -27.28 -32.05
CA GLY A 127 -7.24 -27.98 -31.23
C GLY A 127 -6.43 -27.09 -30.28
N LEU A 128 -6.77 -25.81 -30.15
CA LEU A 128 -6.14 -24.85 -29.22
C LEU A 128 -7.18 -24.16 -28.35
N THR A 129 -6.81 -23.95 -27.08
CA THR A 129 -7.65 -23.34 -26.04
C THR A 129 -8.02 -21.90 -26.38
N HIS A 130 -9.26 -21.64 -26.79
CA HIS A 130 -9.80 -20.29 -27.07
C HIS A 130 -10.31 -19.62 -25.81
N ASP A 131 -11.05 -20.37 -25.01
CA ASP A 131 -11.58 -19.89 -23.75
C ASP A 131 -11.24 -20.86 -22.62
N LEU A 132 -11.03 -20.28 -21.44
CA LEU A 132 -10.80 -21.00 -20.19
C LEU A 132 -11.91 -20.65 -19.19
N PHE A 133 -12.56 -21.67 -18.63
CA PHE A 133 -13.57 -21.50 -17.58
C PHE A 133 -13.09 -22.10 -16.27
N LEU A 134 -13.07 -21.30 -15.22
CA LEU A 134 -12.63 -21.71 -13.88
C LEU A 134 -13.86 -22.01 -12.99
N ILE A 135 -14.03 -23.28 -12.65
CA ILE A 135 -15.16 -23.79 -11.86
C ILE A 135 -14.61 -24.29 -10.51
N GLY A 136 -15.13 -23.77 -9.42
CA GLY A 136 -14.62 -24.06 -8.08
C GLY A 136 -15.30 -23.21 -7.02
N ASN A 137 -15.09 -23.56 -5.75
CA ASN A 137 -15.65 -22.80 -4.63
C ASN A 137 -15.00 -21.42 -4.55
N SER A 138 -15.83 -20.39 -4.33
CA SER A 138 -15.33 -19.03 -4.12
C SER A 138 -14.86 -18.78 -2.69
N CYS A 139 -15.19 -19.68 -1.75
CA CYS A 139 -14.73 -19.62 -0.36
C CYS A 139 -14.17 -20.99 0.05
N VAL A 140 -12.95 -21.02 0.58
CA VAL A 140 -12.26 -22.24 1.01
C VAL A 140 -11.61 -21.96 2.37
N SER A 141 -11.76 -22.85 3.36
CA SER A 141 -11.06 -22.69 4.64
C SER A 141 -9.61 -23.15 4.52
N VAL A 142 -8.67 -22.46 5.15
CA VAL A 142 -7.26 -22.87 5.24
C VAL A 142 -7.09 -24.24 5.92
N ASP A 143 -8.05 -24.72 6.71
CA ASP A 143 -8.05 -26.08 7.28
C ASP A 143 -8.03 -27.17 6.19
N ALA A 144 -8.63 -26.88 5.03
CA ALA A 144 -8.57 -27.80 3.89
C ALA A 144 -7.16 -27.85 3.28
N GLY A 145 -6.33 -26.84 3.52
CA GLY A 145 -4.94 -26.71 3.07
C GLY A 145 -4.75 -26.59 1.56
N GLU A 146 -5.81 -26.70 0.76
CA GLU A 146 -5.76 -26.78 -0.69
C GLU A 146 -6.94 -26.06 -1.33
N ILE A 147 -6.67 -25.18 -2.30
CA ILE A 147 -7.66 -24.70 -3.26
C ILE A 147 -7.64 -25.68 -4.43
N SER A 148 -8.79 -26.32 -4.70
CA SER A 148 -8.99 -27.15 -5.88
C SER A 148 -10.03 -26.53 -6.82
N MET A 149 -9.75 -26.51 -8.13
CA MET A 149 -10.70 -26.08 -9.15
C MET A 149 -10.66 -26.95 -10.39
N LEU A 150 -11.80 -27.02 -11.08
CA LEU A 150 -11.91 -27.54 -12.42
C LEU A 150 -11.72 -26.41 -13.42
N ILE A 151 -10.98 -26.71 -14.48
CA ILE A 151 -10.67 -25.78 -15.56
C ILE A 151 -11.16 -26.42 -16.85
N SER A 152 -12.05 -25.75 -17.57
CA SER A 152 -12.52 -26.21 -18.89
C SER A 152 -11.81 -25.42 -19.97
N ALA A 153 -11.00 -26.09 -20.80
CA ALA A 153 -10.38 -25.52 -21.98
C ALA A 153 -11.20 -25.89 -23.21
N ILE A 154 -11.73 -24.89 -23.92
CA ILE A 154 -12.51 -25.10 -25.14
C ILE A 154 -11.91 -24.33 -26.30
N ASP A 155 -12.05 -24.88 -27.50
CA ASP A 155 -11.68 -24.20 -28.74
C ASP A 155 -12.76 -23.20 -29.19
N PHE A 156 -12.55 -22.58 -30.35
CA PHE A 156 -13.47 -21.58 -30.90
C PHE A 156 -14.89 -22.12 -31.17
N TYR A 157 -15.05 -23.43 -31.35
CA TYR A 157 -16.33 -24.08 -31.59
C TYR A 157 -16.98 -24.61 -30.30
N GLY A 158 -16.35 -24.37 -29.15
CA GLY A 158 -16.78 -24.90 -27.87
C GLY A 158 -16.50 -26.39 -27.70
N GLN A 159 -15.63 -26.97 -28.53
CA GLN A 159 -15.16 -28.35 -28.35
C GLN A 159 -14.03 -28.38 -27.32
N PRO A 160 -13.92 -29.47 -26.54
CA PRO A 160 -12.89 -29.59 -25.53
C PRO A 160 -11.48 -29.69 -26.14
N VAL A 161 -10.51 -29.02 -25.52
CA VAL A 161 -9.10 -29.08 -25.91
C VAL A 161 -8.33 -29.96 -24.94
N THR A 162 -7.95 -31.16 -25.37
CA THR A 162 -7.13 -32.11 -24.60
C THR A 162 -5.64 -31.83 -24.76
N GLY A 163 -4.83 -32.05 -23.73
CA GLY A 163 -3.37 -31.86 -23.78
C GLY A 163 -2.88 -30.40 -23.74
N ALA A 164 -3.71 -29.45 -23.30
CA ALA A 164 -3.31 -28.07 -23.11
C ALA A 164 -2.30 -27.92 -21.97
N GLU A 165 -1.25 -27.13 -22.17
CA GLU A 165 -0.16 -26.93 -21.22
C GLU A 165 -0.49 -25.86 -20.16
N LEU A 166 -1.59 -26.06 -19.43
CA LEU A 166 -2.11 -25.06 -18.51
C LEU A 166 -1.20 -24.86 -17.29
N LYS A 167 -1.05 -23.59 -16.88
CA LYS A 167 -0.40 -23.17 -15.64
C LYS A 167 -1.42 -22.49 -14.74
N ILE A 168 -1.39 -22.79 -13.44
CA ILE A 168 -2.22 -22.13 -12.43
C ILE A 168 -1.35 -21.42 -11.41
N GLU A 169 -1.72 -20.19 -11.10
CA GLU A 169 -1.06 -19.34 -10.12
C GLU A 169 -2.13 -18.62 -9.29
N GLY A 170 -1.89 -18.42 -8.00
CA GLY A 170 -2.77 -17.64 -7.13
C GLY A 170 -1.97 -16.71 -6.25
N GLY A 171 -2.50 -15.52 -5.95
CA GLY A 171 -1.84 -14.61 -5.02
C GLY A 171 -2.77 -13.56 -4.44
N THR A 172 -2.39 -13.02 -3.28
CA THR A 172 -3.05 -11.88 -2.60
C THR A 172 -2.57 -10.53 -3.14
N GLY A 173 -1.55 -10.53 -4.00
CA GLY A 173 -0.91 -9.37 -4.60
C GLY A 173 0.17 -9.79 -5.60
N ALA A 174 0.96 -8.83 -6.10
CA ALA A 174 2.03 -9.11 -7.06
C ALA A 174 3.25 -9.83 -6.44
N ASP A 175 3.44 -9.71 -5.12
CA ASP A 175 4.63 -10.19 -4.43
C ASP A 175 4.44 -11.59 -3.79
N ASP A 176 3.19 -12.05 -3.61
CA ASP A 176 2.82 -13.32 -2.96
C ASP A 176 2.17 -14.27 -3.97
N LEU A 177 2.95 -14.77 -4.93
CA LEU A 177 2.50 -15.71 -5.96
C LEU A 177 2.79 -17.16 -5.57
N PHE A 178 1.74 -17.97 -5.54
CA PHE A 178 1.77 -19.40 -5.31
C PHE A 178 1.51 -20.13 -6.63
N THR A 179 2.47 -20.91 -7.10
CA THR A 179 2.31 -21.78 -8.28
C THR A 179 1.64 -23.09 -7.87
N GLY A 180 0.62 -23.51 -8.62
CA GLY A 180 -0.04 -24.79 -8.41
C GLY A 180 0.32 -25.86 -9.43
N THR A 181 -0.36 -27.00 -9.33
CA THR A 181 -0.32 -28.09 -10.30
C THR A 181 -1.61 -28.10 -11.12
N VAL A 182 -1.52 -28.53 -12.38
CA VAL A 182 -2.68 -28.75 -13.25
C VAL A 182 -2.56 -30.12 -13.90
N ASP A 183 -3.57 -30.96 -13.72
CA ASP A 183 -3.63 -32.30 -14.28
C ASP A 183 -4.90 -32.46 -15.13
N GLU A 184 -4.79 -32.98 -16.35
CA GLU A 184 -5.98 -33.25 -17.18
C GLU A 184 -6.78 -34.42 -16.59
N VAL A 185 -8.08 -34.22 -16.35
CA VAL A 185 -9.00 -35.25 -15.87
C VAL A 185 -9.80 -35.89 -17.01
N GLY A 186 -9.78 -35.28 -18.19
CA GLY A 186 -10.31 -35.82 -19.45
C GLY A 186 -11.27 -34.86 -20.16
N ASN A 187 -11.42 -35.05 -21.48
CA ASN A 187 -12.29 -34.24 -22.34
C ASN A 187 -12.06 -32.73 -22.18
N GLY A 188 -10.80 -32.28 -22.16
CA GLY A 188 -10.46 -30.87 -22.04
C GLY A 188 -10.82 -30.22 -20.70
N VAL A 189 -11.10 -31.04 -19.68
CA VAL A 189 -11.26 -30.61 -18.30
C VAL A 189 -9.99 -30.96 -17.53
N TYR A 190 -9.52 -30.01 -16.73
CA TYR A 190 -8.31 -30.11 -15.92
C TYR A 190 -8.62 -29.84 -14.45
N SER A 191 -7.89 -30.47 -13.54
CA SER A 191 -7.90 -30.18 -12.11
C SER A 191 -6.70 -29.31 -11.78
N GLY A 192 -6.94 -28.06 -11.38
CA GLY A 192 -5.94 -27.14 -10.86
C GLY A 192 -5.93 -27.12 -9.34
N LYS A 193 -4.74 -27.19 -8.72
CA LYS A 193 -4.57 -27.22 -7.26
C LYS A 193 -3.40 -26.37 -6.80
N PHE A 194 -3.57 -25.62 -5.71
CA PHE A 194 -2.43 -25.05 -4.97
C PHE A 194 -2.74 -24.94 -3.48
N GLN A 195 -1.68 -24.91 -2.66
CA GLN A 195 -1.77 -24.94 -1.20
C GLN A 195 -1.35 -23.61 -0.59
N THR A 196 -2.07 -23.18 0.46
CA THR A 196 -1.73 -22.01 1.27
C THR A 196 -2.28 -22.19 2.67
N GLN A 197 -1.58 -21.63 3.64
CA GLN A 197 -2.01 -21.54 5.05
C GLN A 197 -2.49 -20.14 5.42
N LEU A 198 -2.43 -19.20 4.48
CA LEU A 198 -2.81 -17.81 4.70
C LEU A 198 -4.25 -17.57 4.26
N ALA A 199 -5.05 -16.99 5.16
CA ALA A 199 -6.38 -16.49 4.85
C ALA A 199 -6.29 -15.17 4.07
N GLY A 200 -7.28 -14.88 3.23
CA GLY A 200 -7.35 -13.66 2.43
C GLY A 200 -8.04 -13.82 1.08
N GLU A 201 -8.10 -12.73 0.32
CA GLU A 201 -8.58 -12.77 -1.06
C GLU A 201 -7.45 -13.14 -2.02
N TYR A 202 -7.64 -14.20 -2.78
CA TYR A 202 -6.71 -14.69 -3.79
C TYR A 202 -7.27 -14.46 -5.19
N ALA A 203 -6.49 -13.79 -6.04
CA ALA A 203 -6.71 -13.77 -7.47
C ALA A 203 -6.04 -15.00 -8.08
N VAL A 204 -6.82 -16.01 -8.43
CA VAL A 204 -6.33 -17.21 -9.12
C VAL A 204 -6.39 -16.98 -10.62
N SER A 205 -5.26 -17.17 -11.29
CA SER A 205 -5.13 -17.10 -12.74
C SER A 205 -4.71 -18.45 -13.30
N VAL A 206 -5.36 -18.84 -14.39
CA VAL A 206 -4.93 -19.94 -15.23
C VAL A 206 -4.49 -19.37 -16.58
N TYR A 207 -3.39 -19.88 -17.10
CA TYR A 207 -2.78 -19.44 -18.35
C TYR A 207 -2.40 -20.64 -19.21
N ASP A 208 -2.80 -20.60 -20.48
CA ASP A 208 -2.28 -21.48 -21.52
C ASP A 208 -1.15 -20.73 -22.27
N PRO A 209 0.12 -21.13 -22.13
CA PRO A 209 1.26 -20.48 -22.78
C PRO A 209 1.30 -20.69 -24.29
N VAL A 210 0.75 -21.80 -24.79
CA VAL A 210 0.74 -22.14 -26.22
C VAL A 210 -0.31 -21.29 -26.93
N ALA A 211 -1.53 -21.26 -26.38
CA ALA A 211 -2.65 -20.49 -26.91
C ALA A 211 -2.58 -18.99 -26.55
N ARG A 212 -1.80 -18.63 -25.51
CA ARG A 212 -1.72 -17.29 -24.90
C ARG A 212 -3.05 -16.79 -24.34
N VAL A 213 -3.90 -17.70 -23.88
CA VAL A 213 -5.19 -17.40 -23.25
C VAL A 213 -5.04 -17.43 -21.74
N ASN A 214 -5.67 -16.48 -21.05
CA ASN A 214 -5.74 -16.49 -19.59
C ASN A 214 -7.18 -16.35 -19.11
N ALA A 215 -7.43 -16.84 -17.90
CA ALA A 215 -8.66 -16.60 -17.18
C ALA A 215 -8.38 -16.42 -15.70
N LYS A 216 -9.23 -15.65 -15.01
CA LYS A 216 -9.05 -15.28 -13.60
C LYS A 216 -10.31 -15.54 -12.80
N LYS A 217 -10.14 -15.90 -11.53
CA LYS A 217 -11.21 -16.07 -10.57
C LYS A 217 -10.74 -15.63 -9.18
N CYS A 218 -11.61 -14.91 -8.47
CA CYS A 218 -11.37 -14.59 -7.06
C CYS A 218 -11.79 -15.77 -6.18
N VAL A 219 -10.92 -16.18 -5.26
CA VAL A 219 -11.19 -17.18 -4.22
C VAL A 219 -10.85 -16.54 -2.88
N HIS A 220 -11.77 -16.63 -1.92
CA HIS A 220 -11.57 -16.13 -0.57
C HIS A 220 -11.16 -17.28 0.35
N MET A 221 -9.91 -17.27 0.78
CA MET A 221 -9.39 -18.18 1.79
C MET A 221 -9.86 -17.72 3.17
N MET A 222 -10.80 -18.46 3.75
CA MET A 222 -11.30 -18.22 5.10
C MET A 222 -10.28 -18.73 6.12
N PRO A 223 -10.13 -18.06 7.28
CA PRO A 223 -9.43 -18.63 8.43
C PRO A 223 -9.93 -20.05 8.78
N GLY A 224 -9.07 -20.81 9.43
CA GLY A 224 -9.34 -22.16 9.92
C GLY A 224 -10.26 -22.14 11.14
N LYS A 225 -10.38 -23.30 11.79
CA LYS A 225 -11.00 -23.37 13.12
C LYS A 225 -10.17 -22.57 14.13
N ALA A 226 -10.87 -21.92 15.05
CA ALA A 226 -10.21 -21.26 16.18
C ALA A 226 -9.36 -22.27 16.96
N SER A 227 -8.18 -21.85 17.38
CA SER A 227 -7.31 -22.68 18.22
C SER A 227 -6.68 -21.95 19.40
N ALA A 228 -6.44 -20.64 19.28
CA ALA A 228 -5.78 -19.88 20.34
C ALA A 228 -6.21 -18.41 20.40
N PHE A 229 -5.90 -17.77 21.53
CA PHE A 229 -5.93 -16.31 21.69
C PHE A 229 -4.50 -15.76 21.67
N ALA A 230 -4.30 -14.63 20.99
CA ALA A 230 -3.06 -13.88 20.96
C ALA A 230 -3.26 -12.47 21.51
N PHE A 231 -2.38 -12.03 22.42
CA PHE A 231 -2.33 -10.65 22.89
C PHE A 231 -1.40 -9.86 21.97
N THR A 232 -1.98 -9.12 21.04
CA THR A 232 -1.20 -8.33 20.08
C THR A 232 -0.61 -7.09 20.75
N ARG A 233 -1.37 -6.50 21.68
CA ARG A 233 -0.98 -5.36 22.52
C ARG A 233 -1.72 -5.42 23.84
N SER A 234 -1.06 -4.95 24.87
CA SER A 234 -1.73 -4.44 26.06
C SER A 234 -1.20 -3.02 26.26
N THR A 235 -2.07 -2.03 26.42
CA THR A 235 -1.59 -0.80 27.05
C THR A 235 -1.16 -1.20 28.45
N ASP A 236 0.10 -0.94 28.80
CA ASP A 236 0.45 -0.96 30.22
C ASP A 236 -0.44 0.14 30.84
N PRO A 237 -1.35 -0.20 31.77
CA PRO A 237 -2.29 0.74 32.41
C PRO A 237 -1.62 2.00 32.98
N ARG A 238 -0.29 1.98 33.08
CA ARG A 238 0.49 2.85 33.98
C ARG A 238 1.39 3.83 33.23
N ALA A 239 1.37 3.82 31.89
CA ALA A 239 2.08 4.83 31.08
C ALA A 239 1.24 6.09 30.83
N MET A 240 -0.09 6.00 30.85
CA MET A 240 -1.01 7.09 30.56
C MET A 240 -2.29 6.96 31.39
N GLN A 241 -2.87 8.09 31.80
CA GLN A 241 -4.17 8.11 32.48
C GLN A 241 -5.31 7.61 31.56
N PRO A 242 -6.36 6.97 32.10
CA PRO A 242 -6.58 6.66 33.53
C PRO A 242 -5.79 5.44 34.00
N TYR A 243 -5.15 5.52 35.17
CA TYR A 243 -4.16 4.53 35.56
C TYR A 243 -4.73 3.23 36.15
N GLY A 244 -6.02 3.23 36.50
CA GLY A 244 -6.77 2.04 36.90
C GLY A 244 -7.36 1.26 35.73
N GLU A 245 -6.94 1.53 34.49
CA GLU A 245 -7.52 0.94 33.27
C GLU A 245 -6.49 0.31 32.35
N ILE A 246 -6.75 -0.94 31.94
CA ILE A 246 -5.95 -1.71 30.97
C ILE A 246 -6.76 -1.90 29.70
N SER A 247 -6.25 -1.38 28.59
CA SER A 247 -6.70 -1.78 27.27
C SER A 247 -6.02 -3.07 26.82
N LEU A 248 -6.80 -4.14 26.69
CA LEU A 248 -6.35 -5.44 26.18
C LEU A 248 -6.75 -5.57 24.72
N HIS A 249 -5.77 -5.73 23.83
CA HIS A 249 -6.01 -6.08 22.43
C HIS A 249 -5.83 -7.58 22.27
N VAL A 250 -6.94 -8.26 21.97
CA VAL A 250 -7.01 -9.70 21.88
C VAL A 250 -7.40 -10.08 20.45
N GLN A 251 -6.68 -11.04 19.89
CA GLN A 251 -6.98 -11.66 18.62
C GLN A 251 -7.29 -13.14 18.82
N LEU A 252 -8.36 -13.63 18.20
CA LEU A 252 -8.66 -15.05 18.08
C LEU A 252 -7.99 -15.55 16.82
N THR A 253 -7.19 -16.62 16.92
CA THR A 253 -6.42 -17.16 15.79
C THR A 253 -6.71 -18.64 15.54
N ASP A 254 -6.48 -19.07 14.31
CA ASP A 254 -6.41 -20.49 13.95
C ASP A 254 -4.99 -21.05 14.21
N ASP A 255 -4.78 -22.32 13.85
CA ASP A 255 -3.48 -23.00 14.00
C ASP A 255 -2.34 -22.42 13.14
N PHE A 256 -2.67 -21.57 12.17
CA PHE A 256 -1.72 -20.88 11.29
C PHE A 256 -1.57 -19.40 11.63
N ALA A 257 -2.09 -18.97 12.78
CA ALA A 257 -2.12 -17.59 13.24
C ALA A 257 -2.93 -16.63 12.33
N ASN A 258 -3.87 -17.12 11.52
CA ASN A 258 -4.78 -16.25 10.80
C ASN A 258 -5.82 -15.69 11.78
N PRO A 259 -6.15 -14.39 11.67
CA PRO A 259 -7.14 -13.77 12.53
C PRO A 259 -8.55 -14.23 12.18
N LEU A 260 -9.32 -14.60 13.20
CA LEU A 260 -10.76 -14.83 13.10
C LEU A 260 -11.55 -13.56 13.44
N ASN A 261 -12.86 -13.61 13.21
CA ASN A 261 -13.76 -12.50 13.53
C ASN A 261 -13.68 -12.11 15.02
N PRO A 262 -13.24 -10.88 15.36
CA PRO A 262 -13.04 -10.49 16.75
C PRO A 262 -14.33 -10.38 17.55
N LYS A 263 -15.51 -10.30 16.90
CA LYS A 263 -16.81 -10.27 17.58
C LYS A 263 -17.17 -11.57 18.29
N ARG A 264 -16.43 -12.65 18.03
CA ARG A 264 -16.58 -13.94 18.71
C ARG A 264 -15.93 -13.98 20.10
N ILE A 265 -15.05 -13.02 20.39
CA ILE A 265 -14.28 -13.02 21.63
C ILE A 265 -15.15 -12.48 22.76
N ILE A 266 -15.40 -13.30 23.76
CA ILE A 266 -16.06 -12.91 25.01
C ILE A 266 -15.00 -12.86 26.10
N CYS A 267 -14.88 -11.72 26.77
CA CYS A 267 -14.03 -11.58 27.95
C CYS A 267 -14.92 -11.57 29.20
N ARG A 268 -14.56 -12.36 30.21
CA ARG A 268 -15.15 -12.32 31.54
C ARG A 268 -14.11 -11.93 32.57
N MET A 269 -14.51 -11.11 33.52
CA MET A 269 -13.75 -10.69 34.68
C MET A 269 -14.55 -11.04 35.93
N ASP A 270 -14.00 -11.88 36.82
CA ASP A 270 -14.71 -12.37 38.01
C ASP A 270 -16.10 -12.99 37.68
N GLY A 271 -16.19 -13.66 36.53
CA GLY A 271 -17.42 -14.28 36.03
C GLY A 271 -18.42 -13.33 35.36
N GLN A 272 -18.19 -12.02 35.39
CA GLN A 272 -19.00 -11.02 34.70
C GLN A 272 -18.44 -10.70 33.32
N GLU A 273 -19.30 -10.56 32.32
CA GLU A 273 -18.87 -10.20 30.97
C GLU A 273 -18.37 -8.75 30.92
N VAL A 274 -17.18 -8.55 30.37
CA VAL A 274 -16.62 -7.23 30.11
C VAL A 274 -17.03 -6.80 28.70
N PRO A 275 -17.74 -5.67 28.55
CA PRO A 275 -18.15 -5.21 27.23
C PRO A 275 -16.91 -4.87 26.39
N VAL A 276 -16.97 -5.23 25.11
CA VAL A 276 -15.93 -4.83 24.15
C VAL A 276 -15.96 -3.31 24.00
N PHE A 277 -14.82 -2.66 24.22
CA PHE A 277 -14.65 -1.23 24.07
C PHE A 277 -14.68 -0.81 22.59
N SER A 278 -13.94 -1.54 21.75
CA SER A 278 -13.92 -1.34 20.29
C SER A 278 -13.42 -2.57 19.54
N TYR A 279 -13.63 -2.59 18.22
CA TYR A 279 -13.13 -3.62 17.32
C TYR A 279 -12.19 -2.99 16.28
N THR A 280 -11.16 -3.73 15.90
CA THR A 280 -10.44 -3.53 14.64
C THR A 280 -10.85 -4.62 13.65
N ASP A 281 -10.21 -4.70 12.48
CA ASP A 281 -10.46 -5.77 11.51
C ASP A 281 -10.14 -7.16 12.09
N THR A 282 -9.21 -7.24 13.05
CA THR A 282 -8.65 -8.51 13.54
C THR A 282 -8.53 -8.61 15.07
N GLU A 283 -8.93 -7.58 15.82
CA GLU A 283 -8.77 -7.53 17.28
C GLU A 283 -10.08 -7.08 17.96
N ALA A 284 -10.35 -7.67 19.13
CA ALA A 284 -11.29 -7.13 20.11
C ALA A 284 -10.51 -6.38 21.19
N ILE A 285 -10.97 -5.18 21.52
CA ILE A 285 -10.32 -4.33 22.51
C ILE A 285 -11.20 -4.29 23.76
N PHE A 286 -10.68 -4.75 24.89
CA PHE A 286 -11.37 -4.70 26.19
C PHE A 286 -10.76 -3.64 27.09
N SER A 287 -11.61 -2.98 27.88
CA SER A 287 -11.19 -2.04 28.92
C SER A 287 -11.38 -2.70 30.28
N ILE A 288 -10.30 -3.22 30.86
CA ILE A 288 -10.32 -3.85 32.19
C ILE A 288 -10.01 -2.79 33.23
N ARG A 289 -10.91 -2.61 34.20
CA ARG A 289 -10.78 -1.61 35.25
C ARG A 289 -10.66 -2.28 36.61
N ALA A 290 -9.71 -1.81 37.40
CA ALA A 290 -9.62 -2.15 38.81
C ALA A 290 -9.17 -0.92 39.61
N SER A 291 -9.79 -0.70 40.76
CA SER A 291 -9.35 0.31 41.71
C SER A 291 -8.26 -0.29 42.60
N GLY A 292 -7.23 0.49 42.96
CA GLY A 292 -6.19 0.01 43.86
C GLY A 292 -5.29 -1.07 43.26
N TYR A 293 -4.44 -1.66 44.10
CA TYR A 293 -3.60 -2.78 43.66
C TYR A 293 -4.34 -4.11 43.87
N THR A 294 -4.36 -4.93 42.81
CA THR A 294 -5.03 -6.23 42.81
C THR A 294 -4.51 -7.11 41.67
N HIS A 295 -4.96 -8.35 41.62
CA HIS A 295 -4.88 -9.19 40.43
C HIS A 295 -6.31 -9.39 39.94
N VAL A 296 -6.49 -9.29 38.63
CA VAL A 296 -7.77 -9.53 37.97
C VAL A 296 -7.60 -10.75 37.10
N ASP A 297 -8.37 -11.80 37.40
CA ASP A 297 -8.42 -12.97 36.53
C ASP A 297 -9.44 -12.71 35.43
N ILE A 298 -8.96 -12.78 34.18
CA ILE A 298 -9.82 -12.73 33.00
C ILE A 298 -9.90 -14.10 32.36
N GLN A 299 -11.06 -14.37 31.79
CA GLN A 299 -11.31 -15.54 30.96
C GLN A 299 -11.77 -15.07 29.58
N LEU A 300 -11.04 -15.47 28.55
CA LEU A 300 -11.40 -15.28 27.16
C LEU A 300 -12.01 -16.57 26.64
N THR A 301 -13.17 -16.48 25.99
CA THR A 301 -13.83 -17.61 25.34
C THR A 301 -14.28 -17.23 23.94
N ASP A 302 -14.22 -18.17 23.02
CA ASP A 302 -14.80 -18.02 21.69
C ASP A 302 -16.29 -18.40 21.73
N SER A 303 -17.17 -17.54 21.21
CA SER A 303 -18.62 -17.81 21.19
C SER A 303 -19.03 -18.95 20.26
N GLU A 304 -18.14 -19.39 19.36
CA GLU A 304 -18.42 -20.40 18.33
C GLU A 304 -17.60 -21.70 18.50
N SER A 305 -16.77 -21.83 19.53
CA SER A 305 -15.98 -23.04 19.80
C SER A 305 -15.67 -23.21 21.29
N ASP A 306 -15.00 -24.31 21.66
CA ASP A 306 -14.58 -24.59 23.04
C ASP A 306 -13.22 -23.94 23.40
N VAL A 307 -12.66 -23.09 22.53
CA VAL A 307 -11.38 -22.40 22.79
C VAL A 307 -11.58 -21.41 23.94
N ALA A 308 -10.81 -21.62 25.01
CA ALA A 308 -10.80 -20.77 26.19
C ALA A 308 -9.35 -20.47 26.61
N TYR A 309 -9.14 -19.30 27.20
CA TYR A 309 -7.86 -18.88 27.75
C TYR A 309 -8.06 -18.08 29.03
N GLU A 310 -7.25 -18.35 30.04
CA GLU A 310 -7.27 -17.64 31.32
C GLU A 310 -5.98 -16.86 31.51
N GLN A 311 -6.09 -15.62 31.96
CA GLN A 311 -4.96 -14.75 32.26
C GLN A 311 -5.20 -13.98 33.54
N THR A 312 -4.21 -14.02 34.43
CA THR A 312 -4.15 -13.11 35.58
C THR A 312 -3.46 -11.82 35.17
N ILE A 313 -4.15 -10.70 35.32
CA ILE A 313 -3.65 -9.36 35.00
C ILE A 313 -3.30 -8.61 36.28
N PRO A 314 -2.02 -8.24 36.49
CA PRO A 314 -1.59 -7.57 37.71
C PRO A 314 -1.76 -6.04 37.65
N PHE A 315 -2.51 -5.49 38.60
CA PHE A 315 -2.53 -4.06 38.93
C PHE A 315 -1.53 -3.81 40.06
N ALA A 316 -0.39 -3.18 39.72
CA ALA A 316 0.72 -2.98 40.65
C ALA A 316 0.40 -1.96 41.76
N ALA A 317 1.05 -2.09 42.91
CA ALA A 317 0.88 -1.17 44.05
C ALA A 317 1.56 0.18 43.89
N ALA A 318 2.44 0.32 42.91
CA ALA A 318 3.10 1.59 42.60
C ALA A 318 3.58 1.62 41.15
N TRP A 319 3.70 2.82 40.59
CA TRP A 319 4.32 3.05 39.28
C TRP A 319 4.91 4.47 39.19
N LEU A 320 5.78 4.66 38.19
CA LEU A 320 6.28 5.95 37.76
C LEU A 320 5.58 6.38 36.46
N GLY A 321 5.26 7.65 36.31
CA GLY A 321 4.85 8.18 35.01
C GLY A 321 6.02 8.20 34.03
N ASP A 322 5.74 7.98 32.75
CA ASP A 322 6.74 8.04 31.69
C ASP A 322 7.23 9.50 31.52
N PRO A 323 8.53 9.80 31.71
CA PRO A 323 9.08 11.12 31.45
C PRO A 323 9.20 11.41 29.94
N GLY A 324 8.90 10.42 29.11
CA GLY A 324 9.11 10.44 27.68
C GLY A 324 10.58 10.24 27.33
N LEU A 325 11.07 11.06 26.41
CA LEU A 325 12.45 11.00 25.95
C LEU A 325 13.36 11.89 26.79
N VAL A 326 14.46 11.35 27.30
CA VAL A 326 15.44 12.07 28.13
C VAL A 326 16.82 12.09 27.48
N PHE A 327 17.58 13.16 27.66
CA PHE A 327 18.92 13.32 27.08
C PHE A 327 19.99 13.19 28.15
N GLU A 328 21.17 12.72 27.76
CA GLU A 328 22.34 12.68 28.65
C GLU A 328 22.61 14.07 29.24
N GLY A 329 22.74 14.15 30.57
CA GLY A 329 22.94 15.38 31.32
C GLY A 329 21.66 16.09 31.78
N ASP A 330 20.51 15.78 31.18
CA ASP A 330 19.24 16.41 31.57
C ASP A 330 18.75 15.90 32.94
N THR A 331 18.11 16.80 33.67
CA THR A 331 17.23 16.44 34.77
C THR A 331 15.84 16.16 34.22
N PHE A 332 15.23 15.05 34.63
CA PHE A 332 13.87 14.69 34.25
C PHE A 332 13.04 14.25 35.45
N THR A 333 11.73 14.33 35.29
CA THR A 333 10.77 14.10 36.37
C THR A 333 9.86 12.95 36.01
N THR A 334 9.65 12.03 36.94
CA THR A 334 8.62 11.00 36.84
C THR A 334 7.66 11.11 38.02
N PRO A 335 6.35 11.33 37.79
CA PRO A 335 5.39 11.34 38.88
C PRO A 335 5.28 9.94 39.48
N LEU A 336 5.31 9.83 40.81
CA LEU A 336 5.17 8.57 41.54
C LEU A 336 3.76 8.46 42.11
N TYR A 337 3.13 7.32 41.87
CA TYR A 337 1.82 7.00 42.41
C TYR A 337 1.89 5.73 43.27
N GLY A 338 1.09 5.71 44.33
CA GLY A 338 0.88 4.54 45.18
C GLY A 338 -0.60 4.16 45.21
N LEU A 339 -0.90 2.87 45.20
CA LEU A 339 -2.26 2.35 45.14
C LEU A 339 -2.54 1.54 46.40
N PRO A 340 -3.55 1.91 47.19
CA PRO A 340 -3.96 1.12 48.33
C PRO A 340 -4.46 -0.29 47.91
N PRO A 341 -4.42 -1.28 48.82
CA PRO A 341 -5.07 -2.57 48.59
C PRO A 341 -6.58 -2.41 48.48
N VAL A 342 -7.22 -3.20 47.62
CA VAL A 342 -8.70 -3.21 47.49
C VAL A 342 -9.39 -3.67 48.77
N LYS A 343 -8.85 -4.73 49.39
CA LYS A 343 -9.55 -5.45 50.47
C LYS A 343 -9.38 -4.80 51.86
N ARG A 344 -8.52 -3.80 52.01
CA ARG A 344 -8.23 -3.16 53.30
C ARG A 344 -7.62 -1.77 53.11
N PRO A 345 -7.89 -0.81 54.01
CA PRO A 345 -7.24 0.48 53.93
C PRO A 345 -5.73 0.38 54.23
N ALA A 346 -4.95 1.24 53.59
CA ALA A 346 -3.52 1.37 53.83
C ALA A 346 -3.25 2.47 54.87
N THR A 347 -2.41 2.18 55.86
CA THR A 347 -1.87 3.18 56.81
C THR A 347 -0.39 3.45 56.59
N SER A 348 0.30 2.56 55.87
CA SER A 348 1.69 2.73 55.46
C SER A 348 1.96 2.01 54.14
N ALA A 349 3.01 2.44 53.44
CA ALA A 349 3.51 1.81 52.23
C ALA A 349 5.02 2.00 52.10
N GLU A 350 5.70 1.00 51.53
CA GLU A 350 7.09 1.09 51.12
C GLU A 350 7.17 0.83 49.62
N ILE A 351 7.82 1.73 48.88
CA ILE A 351 8.02 1.62 47.43
C ILE A 351 9.51 1.58 47.16
N GLU A 352 9.98 0.48 46.58
CA GLU A 352 11.37 0.28 46.18
C GLU A 352 11.49 0.48 44.67
N ILE A 353 12.38 1.38 44.23
CA ILE A 353 12.66 1.72 42.83
C ILE A 353 14.08 1.28 42.50
N GLU A 354 14.24 0.17 41.79
CA GLU A 354 15.51 -0.27 41.20
C GLU A 354 15.76 0.49 39.89
N TYR A 355 16.99 0.95 39.64
CA TYR A 355 17.39 1.64 38.42
C TYR A 355 18.86 1.35 38.09
N ASP A 356 19.29 1.62 36.85
CA ASP A 356 20.69 1.50 36.45
C ASP A 356 21.48 2.76 36.86
N PRO A 357 22.37 2.69 37.88
CA PRO A 357 23.12 3.84 38.36
C PRO A 357 24.20 4.34 37.38
N GLU A 358 24.53 3.57 36.35
CA GLU A 358 25.45 4.01 35.29
C GLU A 358 24.74 4.92 34.28
N LEU A 359 23.43 4.75 34.11
CA LEU A 359 22.64 5.49 33.13
C LEU A 359 21.83 6.63 33.75
N VAL A 360 21.43 6.52 35.02
CA VAL A 360 20.62 7.51 35.73
C VAL A 360 21.04 7.64 37.18
N LYS A 361 20.83 8.84 37.73
CA LYS A 361 21.00 9.13 39.15
C LYS A 361 19.69 9.67 39.71
N PHE A 362 19.25 9.11 40.82
CA PHE A 362 18.20 9.73 41.61
C PHE A 362 18.75 10.98 42.33
N ASP A 363 18.03 12.10 42.23
CA ASP A 363 18.39 13.33 42.91
C ASP A 363 17.58 13.47 44.21
N HIS A 364 16.25 13.62 44.09
CA HIS A 364 15.36 13.73 45.24
C HIS A 364 13.90 13.46 44.85
N LEU A 365 13.02 13.33 45.86
CA LEU A 365 11.57 13.28 45.71
C LEU A 365 10.95 14.61 46.14
N LEU A 366 10.21 15.26 45.25
CA LEU A 366 9.35 16.40 45.60
C LEU A 366 7.98 15.89 46.02
N ALA A 367 7.83 15.61 47.31
CA ALA A 367 6.57 15.20 47.92
C ALA A 367 5.51 16.30 47.76
N ARG A 368 4.39 16.02 47.09
CA ARG A 368 3.28 16.96 46.85
C ARG A 368 1.94 16.25 47.05
N GLY A 369 0.93 16.97 47.56
CA GLY A 369 -0.41 16.39 47.78
C GLY A 369 -0.50 15.38 48.93
N ASN A 370 0.39 15.50 49.92
CA ASN A 370 0.53 14.59 51.06
C ASN A 370 -0.07 15.15 52.35
N GLU A 371 -1.18 15.89 52.29
CA GLU A 371 -1.88 16.31 53.51
C GLU A 371 -2.27 15.06 54.34
N GLY A 372 -1.82 15.03 55.59
CA GLY A 372 -1.98 13.86 56.46
C GLY A 372 -1.05 12.66 56.14
N ARG A 373 0.01 12.86 55.35
CA ARG A 373 0.98 11.80 55.00
C ARG A 373 2.43 12.26 55.23
N THR A 374 3.23 11.41 55.85
CA THR A 374 4.67 11.60 56.00
C THR A 374 5.38 10.75 54.96
N VAL A 375 6.29 11.35 54.18
CA VAL A 375 7.07 10.65 53.16
C VAL A 375 8.55 10.76 53.49
N GLN A 376 9.22 9.62 53.57
CA GLN A 376 10.65 9.51 53.78
C GLN A 376 11.29 8.83 52.57
N THR A 377 12.51 9.23 52.24
CA THR A 377 13.26 8.66 51.11
C THR A 377 14.63 8.23 51.58
N HIS A 378 14.97 6.98 51.26
CA HIS A 378 16.29 6.40 51.45
C HIS A 378 16.87 6.04 50.09
N VAL A 379 18.15 6.34 49.87
CA VAL A 379 18.80 6.15 48.56
C VAL A 379 20.03 5.30 48.75
N ASP A 380 20.02 4.14 48.08
CA ASP A 380 21.16 3.24 47.96
C ASP A 380 21.64 3.20 46.50
N LYS A 381 22.79 2.58 46.25
CA LYS A 381 23.34 2.49 44.89
C LYS A 381 22.42 1.65 44.00
N GLY A 382 21.71 2.31 43.07
CA GLY A 382 20.82 1.67 42.11
C GLY A 382 19.43 1.36 42.67
N THR A 383 19.11 1.82 43.89
CA THR A 383 17.80 1.59 44.52
C THR A 383 17.36 2.83 45.31
N VAL A 384 16.10 3.24 45.16
CA VAL A 384 15.46 4.26 46.01
C VAL A 384 14.33 3.61 46.77
N THR A 385 14.30 3.76 48.10
CA THR A 385 13.19 3.32 48.94
C THR A 385 12.41 4.53 49.43
N ILE A 386 11.09 4.53 49.20
CA ILE A 386 10.18 5.59 49.59
C ILE A 386 9.18 5.02 50.59
N SER A 387 9.25 5.47 51.83
CA SER A 387 8.36 5.07 52.92
C SER A 387 7.30 6.13 53.14
N ILE A 388 6.03 5.71 53.19
CA ILE A 388 4.88 6.58 53.32
C ILE A 388 4.09 6.13 54.55
N GLU A 389 3.79 7.07 55.44
CA GLU A 389 2.91 6.85 56.59
C GLU A 389 1.72 7.81 56.52
N ALA A 390 0.50 7.29 56.63
CA ALA A 390 -0.73 8.08 56.62
C ALA A 390 -1.28 8.23 58.04
N SER A 391 -1.65 9.45 58.43
CA SER A 391 -2.29 9.74 59.72
C SER A 391 -3.71 9.17 59.81
N THR A 392 -4.34 8.93 58.67
CA THR A 392 -5.66 8.31 58.54
C THR A 392 -5.59 7.14 57.55
N PRO A 393 -6.31 6.02 57.81
CA PRO A 393 -6.38 4.91 56.85
C PRO A 393 -6.91 5.37 55.49
N VAL A 394 -6.27 4.92 54.40
CA VAL A 394 -6.61 5.32 53.03
C VAL A 394 -7.24 4.16 52.26
N HIS A 395 -8.43 4.36 51.70
CA HIS A 395 -9.19 3.34 50.99
C HIS A 395 -8.98 3.41 49.47
N ALA A 396 -8.88 2.26 48.79
CA ALA A 396 -8.69 2.22 47.33
C ALA A 396 -9.87 2.82 46.55
N GLU A 397 -11.09 2.70 47.08
CA GLU A 397 -12.33 3.21 46.46
C GLU A 397 -12.36 4.74 46.35
N GLU A 398 -11.69 5.43 47.27
CA GLU A 398 -11.59 6.91 47.29
C GLU A 398 -10.54 7.42 46.28
N HIS A 399 -9.66 6.52 45.81
CA HIS A 399 -8.52 6.83 44.96
C HIS A 399 -8.37 5.81 43.82
N PRO A 400 -9.34 5.70 42.91
CA PRO A 400 -9.35 4.67 41.86
C PRO A 400 -8.15 4.78 40.90
N ASP A 401 -7.64 5.99 40.66
CA ASP A 401 -6.46 6.25 39.82
C ASP A 401 -5.13 6.23 40.58
N GLY A 402 -5.16 5.80 41.84
CA GLY A 402 -4.02 5.85 42.75
C GLY A 402 -3.82 7.23 43.39
N ILE A 403 -2.91 7.23 44.36
CA ILE A 403 -2.57 8.39 45.17
C ILE A 403 -1.26 8.95 44.65
N PHE A 404 -1.28 10.22 44.25
CA PHE A 404 -0.05 10.92 43.91
C PHE A 404 0.81 11.12 45.15
N ILE A 405 2.03 10.57 45.12
CA ILE A 405 3.00 10.64 46.22
C ILE A 405 3.94 11.83 46.03
N GLY A 406 4.34 12.10 44.79
CA GLY A 406 5.24 13.20 44.45
C GLY A 406 5.92 13.04 43.11
N GLU A 407 6.90 13.89 42.85
CA GLU A 407 7.71 13.92 41.63
C GLU A 407 9.11 13.38 41.94
N CYS A 408 9.48 12.22 41.40
CA CYS A 408 10.85 11.72 41.46
C CYS A 408 11.70 12.49 40.45
N ILE A 409 12.74 13.14 40.93
CA ILE A 409 13.68 13.91 40.12
C ILE A 409 14.92 13.05 39.87
N TRP A 410 15.22 12.87 38.59
CA TRP A 410 16.33 12.06 38.11
C TRP A 410 17.28 12.91 37.28
N GLN A 411 18.54 12.51 37.24
CA GLN A 411 19.53 13.03 36.32
C GLN A 411 19.95 11.91 35.36
N CYS A 412 19.89 12.18 34.07
CA CYS A 412 20.40 11.26 33.06
C CYS A 412 21.94 11.33 33.02
N LEU A 413 22.62 10.21 33.24
CA LEU A 413 24.08 10.14 33.31
C LEU A 413 24.71 9.54 32.05
N GLY A 414 23.97 8.72 31.29
CA GLY A 414 24.53 7.99 30.16
C GLY A 414 23.49 7.61 29.10
N GLU A 415 23.99 7.15 27.95
CA GLU A 415 23.18 6.74 26.80
C GLU A 415 22.65 5.31 26.96
N GLY A 416 21.42 5.05 26.48
CA GLY A 416 20.88 3.70 26.45
C GLY A 416 19.39 3.63 26.75
N LYS A 417 18.96 2.52 27.37
CA LYS A 417 17.59 2.31 27.84
C LYS A 417 17.66 1.90 29.30
N SER A 418 17.56 2.86 30.20
CA SER A 418 17.44 2.57 31.63
C SER A 418 16.04 2.07 31.94
N CYS A 419 15.96 0.93 32.62
CA CYS A 419 14.72 0.37 33.09
C CYS A 419 14.62 0.52 34.61
N PHE A 420 13.62 1.27 35.04
CA PHE A 420 13.18 1.37 36.42
C PHE A 420 12.32 0.17 36.75
N SER A 421 12.62 -0.57 37.81
CA SER A 421 11.73 -1.59 38.36
C SER A 421 11.18 -1.13 39.70
N LEU A 422 9.86 -1.13 39.87
CA LEU A 422 9.22 -0.81 41.14
C LEU A 422 8.65 -2.03 41.82
N VAL A 423 8.90 -2.16 43.13
CA VAL A 423 8.17 -3.06 44.02
C VAL A 423 7.48 -2.24 45.09
N GLY A 424 6.14 -2.28 45.11
CA GLY A 424 5.37 -1.78 46.24
C GLY A 424 5.23 -2.90 47.29
N ARG A 425 5.75 -2.68 48.50
CA ARG A 425 5.49 -3.53 49.67
C ARG A 425 4.36 -2.91 50.49
N MET A 426 3.15 -3.40 50.21
CA MET A 426 1.95 -3.15 51.02
C MET A 426 1.36 -4.48 51.52
N SER A 427 2.24 -5.43 51.87
CA SER A 427 1.96 -6.81 52.34
C SER A 427 0.75 -7.50 51.66
N PRO A 428 0.95 -8.40 50.68
CA PRO A 428 2.22 -9.02 50.27
C PRO A 428 3.05 -8.17 49.30
N SER A 429 4.27 -8.65 48.96
CA SER A 429 5.08 -8.10 47.87
C SER A 429 4.29 -8.15 46.56
N THR A 430 4.31 -7.06 45.80
CA THR A 430 3.62 -7.00 44.50
C THR A 430 4.53 -7.42 43.34
N PRO A 431 3.96 -7.83 42.19
CA PRO A 431 4.73 -8.02 40.97
C PRO A 431 5.51 -6.75 40.63
N LYS A 432 6.77 -6.93 40.21
CA LYS A 432 7.63 -5.83 39.76
C LYS A 432 6.94 -5.08 38.62
N TRP A 433 6.72 -3.78 38.80
CA TRP A 433 6.42 -2.89 37.68
C TRP A 433 7.71 -2.49 36.99
N LYS A 434 7.69 -2.20 35.69
CA LYS A 434 8.89 -1.84 34.93
C LYS A 434 8.60 -0.73 33.91
N LEU A 435 9.30 0.39 34.03
CA LEU A 435 9.34 1.44 33.00
C LEU A 435 10.73 1.53 32.41
N CYS A 436 10.82 1.54 31.10
CA CYS A 436 12.11 1.72 30.45
C CYS A 436 12.16 3.01 29.65
N VAL A 437 12.98 3.93 30.12
CA VAL A 437 13.18 5.26 29.54
C VAL A 437 14.31 5.20 28.52
N LYS A 438 14.09 5.72 27.32
CA LYS A 438 15.14 5.86 26.30
C LYS A 438 15.98 7.11 26.62
N GLN A 439 17.29 6.93 26.77
CA GLN A 439 18.27 7.97 27.05
C GLN A 439 19.16 8.15 25.83
N LYS A 440 19.23 9.38 25.29
CA LYS A 440 19.90 9.62 24.00
C LYS A 440 21.04 10.63 24.11
N LYS A 441 22.06 10.38 23.29
CA LYS A 441 22.86 11.38 22.59
C LYS A 441 22.63 11.20 21.09
N ASP A 442 22.66 12.30 20.34
CA ASP A 442 22.81 12.38 18.87
C ASP A 442 22.22 11.21 18.06
N LEU A 443 20.95 10.85 18.29
CA LEU A 443 20.37 9.77 17.50
C LEU A 443 20.22 10.19 16.05
N LYS A 444 20.81 9.36 15.18
CA LYS A 444 20.67 9.48 13.74
C LYS A 444 19.29 8.97 13.32
N SER A 445 18.41 9.88 12.94
CA SER A 445 17.14 9.57 12.30
C SER A 445 17.23 9.88 10.81
N CYS A 446 16.41 9.20 10.01
CA CYS A 446 16.32 9.44 8.58
C CYS A 446 14.93 9.96 8.24
N LEU A 447 14.88 11.13 7.60
CA LEU A 447 13.67 11.83 7.21
C LEU A 447 13.43 11.64 5.71
N CYS A 448 12.28 11.10 5.33
CA CYS A 448 11.85 11.03 3.93
C CYS A 448 11.26 12.36 3.46
N VAL A 449 11.86 12.96 2.43
CA VAL A 449 11.31 14.12 1.73
C VAL A 449 11.05 13.74 0.27
N ASN A 450 9.86 14.03 -0.24
CA ASN A 450 9.50 13.80 -1.62
C ASN A 450 9.35 15.14 -2.35
N VAL A 451 10.24 15.43 -3.27
CA VAL A 451 10.25 16.66 -4.07
C VAL A 451 9.38 16.45 -5.31
N ILE A 452 8.29 17.21 -5.39
CA ILE A 452 7.31 17.15 -6.47
C ILE A 452 7.48 18.39 -7.34
N TYR A 453 7.66 18.21 -8.65
CA TYR A 453 7.98 19.30 -9.58
C TYR A 453 7.41 19.04 -10.97
N LYS A 454 7.27 20.09 -11.78
CA LYS A 454 6.85 19.99 -13.18
C LYS A 454 7.90 19.25 -14.02
N GLN A 455 7.50 18.26 -14.80
CA GLN A 455 8.43 17.55 -15.69
C GLN A 455 9.14 18.54 -16.63
N GLY A 456 10.48 18.46 -16.67
CA GLY A 456 11.33 19.37 -17.44
C GLY A 456 11.85 20.58 -16.65
N ASP A 457 11.29 20.89 -15.48
CA ASP A 457 11.79 21.96 -14.61
C ASP A 457 12.94 21.47 -13.71
N ASN A 458 14.14 21.43 -14.30
CA ASN A 458 15.35 21.02 -13.59
C ASN A 458 15.74 22.00 -12.48
N ARG A 459 15.34 23.27 -12.57
CA ARG A 459 15.60 24.27 -11.55
C ARG A 459 14.78 23.96 -10.30
N ALA A 460 13.48 23.74 -10.44
CA ALA A 460 12.60 23.35 -9.34
C ALA A 460 13.06 22.06 -8.66
N LEU A 461 13.47 21.04 -9.44
CA LEU A 461 14.05 19.82 -8.89
C LEU A 461 15.29 20.09 -8.04
N GLN A 462 16.24 20.88 -8.55
CA GLN A 462 17.49 21.14 -7.83
C GLN A 462 17.22 21.94 -6.55
N GLN A 463 16.38 22.97 -6.64
CA GLN A 463 16.01 23.79 -5.49
C GLN A 463 15.23 22.99 -4.43
N GLY A 464 14.36 22.06 -4.83
CA GLY A 464 13.70 21.16 -3.89
C GLY A 464 14.67 20.21 -3.19
N LYS A 465 15.70 19.70 -3.90
CA LYS A 465 16.78 18.92 -3.26
C LYS A 465 17.58 19.77 -2.28
N ASP A 466 17.91 21.00 -2.66
CA ASP A 466 18.68 21.90 -1.81
C ASP A 466 17.90 22.23 -0.53
N ALA A 467 16.61 22.55 -0.65
CA ALA A 467 15.68 22.75 0.47
C ALA A 467 15.64 21.54 1.41
N ALA A 468 15.50 20.33 0.88
CA ALA A 468 15.53 19.09 1.67
C ALA A 468 16.87 18.89 2.40
N ASN A 469 17.98 19.20 1.74
CA ASN A 469 19.33 19.04 2.27
C ASN A 469 19.75 20.18 3.22
N GLU A 470 18.93 21.20 3.46
CA GLU A 470 19.15 22.20 4.52
C GLU A 470 18.91 21.64 5.92
N ILE A 471 17.97 20.69 6.07
CA ILE A 471 17.64 20.07 7.36
C ILE A 471 18.85 19.51 8.12
N PRO A 472 19.71 18.64 7.54
CA PRO A 472 20.89 18.14 8.25
C PRO A 472 21.89 19.27 8.58
N LYS A 473 21.92 20.35 7.79
CA LYS A 473 22.83 21.48 8.04
C LYS A 473 22.35 22.36 9.19
N VAL A 474 21.02 22.48 9.36
CA VAL A 474 20.40 23.37 10.33
C VAL A 474 20.01 22.62 11.60
N VAL A 475 19.12 21.63 11.50
CA VAL A 475 18.62 20.89 12.66
C VAL A 475 19.75 20.12 13.34
N SER A 476 20.63 19.52 12.55
CA SER A 476 21.77 18.73 13.06
C SER A 476 23.06 19.54 13.17
N ALA A 477 22.97 20.87 13.09
CA ALA A 477 24.08 21.72 13.46
C ALA A 477 24.49 21.45 14.91
N GLY A 478 25.80 21.41 15.19
CA GLY A 478 26.30 21.07 16.53
C GLY A 478 25.71 21.93 17.66
N LYS A 479 25.31 23.18 17.40
CA LYS A 479 24.64 24.05 18.38
C LYS A 479 23.20 23.64 18.73
N ASN A 480 22.47 23.02 17.80
CA ASN A 480 21.10 22.55 18.01
C ASN A 480 21.11 21.13 18.55
N VAL A 481 22.04 20.29 18.08
CA VAL A 481 22.29 18.96 18.63
C VAL A 481 22.66 19.04 20.12
N LYS A 482 23.55 19.97 20.49
CA LYS A 482 23.81 20.31 21.91
C LYS A 482 22.60 20.84 22.69
N LYS A 483 21.54 21.29 22.01
CA LYS A 483 20.24 21.71 22.59
C LYS A 483 19.16 20.63 22.45
N CYS A 484 19.57 19.37 22.31
CA CYS A 484 18.71 18.20 22.26
C CYS A 484 17.99 17.96 20.91
N CYS A 485 18.46 18.53 19.80
CA CYS A 485 17.93 18.17 18.46
C CYS A 485 18.55 16.86 17.95
N PRO A 486 17.80 16.04 17.18
CA PRO A 486 18.34 14.83 16.58
C PRO A 486 19.37 15.12 15.50
N VAL A 487 20.24 14.14 15.25
CA VAL A 487 21.03 14.10 14.02
C VAL A 487 20.14 13.55 12.92
N LEU A 488 19.91 14.33 11.89
CA LEU A 488 19.01 14.03 10.80
C LEU A 488 19.83 13.72 9.57
N SER A 489 19.45 12.65 8.91
CA SER A 489 19.77 12.38 7.52
C SER A 489 18.49 12.54 6.72
N VAL A 490 18.60 12.94 5.45
CA VAL A 490 17.44 13.14 4.58
C VAL A 490 17.58 12.26 3.36
N LYS A 491 16.53 11.46 3.08
CA LYS A 491 16.40 10.72 1.83
C LYS A 491 15.45 11.48 0.92
N VAL A 492 15.99 12.02 -0.16
CA VAL A 492 15.22 12.79 -1.14
C VAL A 492 14.69 11.85 -2.22
N ASN A 493 13.37 11.69 -2.23
CA ASN A 493 12.63 11.13 -3.36
C ASN A 493 12.23 12.26 -4.31
N LYS A 494 11.97 11.91 -5.57
CA LYS A 494 11.62 12.87 -6.62
C LYS A 494 10.41 12.34 -7.40
N CYS A 495 9.48 13.23 -7.72
CA CYS A 495 8.35 12.93 -8.59
C CYS A 495 8.17 14.06 -9.62
N ALA A 496 8.40 13.72 -10.89
CA ALA A 496 8.15 14.63 -12.00
C ALA A 496 6.68 14.48 -12.44
N ILE A 497 5.92 15.57 -12.37
CA ILE A 497 4.53 15.59 -12.81
C ILE A 497 4.50 15.78 -14.32
N GLY A 498 3.98 14.80 -15.05
CA GLY A 498 3.81 14.87 -16.50
C GLY A 498 2.74 15.89 -16.93
N PRO A 499 2.72 16.31 -18.21
CA PRO A 499 1.82 17.37 -18.69
C PRO A 499 0.33 17.10 -18.43
N ALA A 500 -0.10 15.84 -18.49
CA ALA A 500 -1.48 15.46 -18.26
C ALA A 500 -1.92 15.72 -16.81
N ASP A 501 -1.11 15.31 -15.84
CA ASP A 501 -1.39 15.53 -14.42
C ASP A 501 -1.10 16.97 -13.98
N TRP A 502 -0.17 17.67 -14.64
CA TRP A 502 0.07 19.08 -14.36
C TRP A 502 -1.15 19.94 -14.64
N ARG A 503 -2.02 19.57 -15.58
CA ARG A 503 -3.31 20.24 -15.78
C ARG A 503 -4.21 20.21 -14.54
N LYS A 504 -4.09 19.20 -13.68
CA LYS A 504 -4.82 19.15 -12.40
C LYS A 504 -4.23 20.14 -11.39
N VAL A 505 -2.90 20.31 -11.38
CA VAL A 505 -2.22 21.38 -10.62
C VAL A 505 -2.73 22.74 -11.08
N VAL A 506 -2.74 23.00 -12.39
CA VAL A 506 -3.31 24.23 -12.98
C VAL A 506 -4.78 24.40 -12.63
N GLY A 507 -5.57 23.33 -12.63
CA GLY A 507 -6.98 23.37 -12.20
C GLY A 507 -7.16 23.76 -10.73
N ALA A 508 -6.18 23.42 -9.87
CA ALA A 508 -6.21 23.72 -8.43
C ALA A 508 -5.76 25.15 -8.10
N VAL A 509 -4.78 25.71 -8.82
CA VAL A 509 -4.17 27.03 -8.52
C VAL A 509 -4.46 28.10 -9.58
N GLY A 510 -5.19 27.75 -10.63
CA GLY A 510 -5.47 28.63 -11.76
C GLY A 510 -4.39 28.64 -12.84
N ALA A 511 -4.69 29.36 -13.93
CA ALA A 511 -3.91 29.36 -15.18
C ALA A 511 -2.46 29.88 -15.03
N ASN A 512 -2.18 30.67 -13.99
CA ASN A 512 -0.86 31.26 -13.76
C ASN A 512 0.10 30.32 -13.00
N GLU A 513 -0.31 29.08 -12.70
CA GLU A 513 0.53 28.07 -12.02
C GLU A 513 1.11 28.56 -10.68
N THR A 514 0.41 29.47 -10.00
CA THR A 514 0.88 30.17 -8.81
C THR A 514 -0.11 29.98 -7.68
N VAL A 515 0.36 29.63 -6.49
CA VAL A 515 -0.47 29.54 -5.28
C VAL A 515 -0.65 30.94 -4.69
N ASN A 516 -1.88 31.42 -4.63
CA ASN A 516 -2.22 32.78 -4.19
C ASN A 516 -2.86 32.81 -2.79
N ASN A 517 -3.41 31.69 -2.32
CA ASN A 517 -4.15 31.63 -1.08
C ASN A 517 -4.23 30.20 -0.52
N ARG A 518 -4.84 30.09 0.67
CA ARG A 518 -4.98 28.81 1.38
C ARG A 518 -5.88 27.81 0.66
N THR A 519 -6.95 28.27 0.02
CA THR A 519 -7.90 27.40 -0.69
C THR A 519 -7.23 26.66 -1.84
N GLU A 520 -6.37 27.35 -2.59
CA GLU A 520 -5.59 26.76 -3.68
C GLU A 520 -4.56 25.74 -3.14
N MET A 521 -3.96 26.01 -1.98
CA MET A 521 -3.08 25.06 -1.30
C MET A 521 -3.82 23.79 -0.84
N ASP A 522 -5.02 23.94 -0.25
CA ASP A 522 -5.87 22.81 0.13
C ASP A 522 -6.28 22.01 -1.13
N ALA A 523 -6.61 22.68 -2.24
CA ALA A 523 -6.93 22.01 -3.50
C ALA A 523 -5.74 21.22 -4.09
N LEU A 524 -4.51 21.75 -3.99
CA LEU A 524 -3.29 21.02 -4.38
C LEU A 524 -3.05 19.78 -3.53
N PHE A 525 -3.28 19.90 -2.21
CA PHE A 525 -3.15 18.78 -1.30
C PHE A 525 -4.17 17.68 -1.65
N ASP A 526 -5.43 18.05 -1.85
CA ASP A 526 -6.53 17.13 -2.16
C ASP A 526 -6.37 16.46 -3.53
N ALA A 527 -5.75 17.13 -4.50
CA ALA A 527 -5.44 16.55 -5.81
C ALA A 527 -4.53 15.31 -5.72
N ASN A 528 -3.78 15.15 -4.62
CA ASN A 528 -3.00 13.95 -4.30
C ASN A 528 -2.02 13.52 -5.42
N ILE A 529 -1.49 14.48 -6.16
CA ILE A 529 -0.63 14.20 -7.32
C ILE A 529 0.78 13.91 -6.80
N CYS A 530 1.36 12.76 -7.17
CA CYS A 530 2.75 12.43 -6.86
C CYS A 530 3.10 12.36 -5.35
N GLN A 531 2.11 12.41 -4.45
CA GLN A 531 2.35 12.43 -3.01
C GLN A 531 2.66 11.03 -2.49
N ARG A 532 3.71 10.91 -1.69
CA ARG A 532 4.16 9.66 -1.07
C ARG A 532 3.73 9.60 0.38
N ALA A 533 3.16 8.47 0.79
CA ALA A 533 2.86 8.17 2.19
C ALA A 533 4.16 8.14 3.01
N LYS A 534 4.10 8.51 4.30
CA LYS A 534 5.25 8.52 5.21
C LYS A 534 6.44 9.38 4.73
N CYS A 535 6.16 10.40 3.93
CA CYS A 535 7.15 11.39 3.52
C CYS A 535 6.57 12.79 3.67
N ILE A 536 7.45 13.78 3.81
CA ILE A 536 7.10 15.19 3.69
C ILE A 536 7.12 15.53 2.20
N ASN A 537 5.95 15.81 1.63
CA ASN A 537 5.80 16.10 0.22
C ASN A 537 5.98 17.61 0.00
N LEU A 538 7.04 18.00 -0.71
CA LEU A 538 7.34 19.38 -1.04
C LEU A 538 7.05 19.62 -2.51
N MET A 539 5.97 20.35 -2.78
CA MET A 539 5.64 20.77 -4.13
C MET A 539 6.37 22.07 -4.46
N MET A 540 7.20 22.00 -5.49
CA MET A 540 7.99 23.12 -5.99
C MET A 540 7.13 23.88 -7.02
N ILE A 541 6.52 24.98 -6.59
CA ILE A 541 5.56 25.77 -7.38
C ILE A 541 5.61 27.25 -6.96
N ASP A 542 5.32 28.16 -7.89
CA ASP A 542 5.35 29.59 -7.61
C ASP A 542 4.29 29.99 -6.57
N ILE A 543 4.62 30.97 -5.73
CA ILE A 543 3.76 31.46 -4.66
C ILE A 543 3.63 32.98 -4.80
N ASN A 544 2.39 33.47 -4.85
CA ASN A 544 2.06 34.90 -4.80
C ASN A 544 1.01 35.15 -3.72
N TRP A 545 1.26 34.57 -2.55
CA TRP A 545 0.37 34.64 -1.42
C TRP A 545 0.99 35.59 -0.38
N ASN A 546 0.57 36.87 -0.39
CA ASN A 546 0.92 37.86 0.64
C ASN A 546 2.41 37.95 1.02
N GLY A 547 3.33 37.72 0.08
CA GLY A 547 4.78 37.77 0.32
C GLY A 547 5.36 36.53 1.02
N TRP A 548 4.67 35.41 1.01
CA TRP A 548 5.16 34.13 1.51
C TRP A 548 6.00 33.44 0.42
N ASP A 549 7.19 32.98 0.79
CA ASP A 549 8.08 32.23 -0.11
C ASP A 549 7.91 30.69 0.05
N GLY A 550 7.11 30.25 1.03
CA GLY A 550 6.80 28.85 1.33
C GLY A 550 5.59 28.75 2.25
N TRP A 551 4.92 27.60 2.26
CA TRP A 551 3.83 27.31 3.19
C TRP A 551 3.67 25.79 3.39
N THR A 552 3.59 25.33 4.64
CA THR A 552 3.51 23.90 4.97
C THR A 552 2.46 23.63 6.05
N TYR A 553 1.75 22.51 5.94
CA TYR A 553 0.84 22.06 7.00
C TYR A 553 1.60 21.71 8.27
N TYR A 554 1.04 22.09 9.43
CA TYR A 554 1.59 21.68 10.71
C TYR A 554 1.34 20.18 10.96
N GLY A 555 2.41 19.42 11.18
CA GLY A 555 2.33 17.98 11.44
C GLY A 555 1.88 17.18 10.22
N LYS A 556 1.22 16.03 10.47
CA LYS A 556 0.56 15.26 9.40
C LYS A 556 -0.60 16.05 8.82
N ALA A 557 -0.75 16.04 7.51
CA ALA A 557 -1.94 16.59 6.89
C ALA A 557 -3.18 15.79 7.34
N ARG A 558 -4.30 16.50 7.58
CA ARG A 558 -5.48 15.98 8.28
C ARG A 558 -5.97 14.65 7.70
N GLY A 559 -6.08 13.62 8.55
CA GLY A 559 -6.59 12.30 8.16
C GLY A 559 -5.62 11.46 7.32
N THR A 560 -4.35 11.86 7.21
CA THR A 560 -3.37 11.15 6.38
C THR A 560 -2.11 10.78 7.18
N ASN A 561 -1.25 9.96 6.57
CA ASN A 561 0.06 9.57 7.09
C ASN A 561 1.22 10.29 6.38
N ARG A 562 0.99 11.50 5.85
CA ARG A 562 1.98 12.26 5.07
C ARG A 562 1.99 13.75 5.46
N GLY A 563 3.12 14.39 5.21
CA GLY A 563 3.27 15.85 5.30
C GLY A 563 3.10 16.46 3.92
N PHE A 564 2.73 17.74 3.85
CA PHE A 564 2.60 18.47 2.60
C PHE A 564 2.93 19.95 2.77
N GLY A 565 3.71 20.49 1.84
CA GLY A 565 4.08 21.90 1.78
C GLY A 565 4.38 22.33 0.34
N VAL A 566 4.29 23.64 0.11
CA VAL A 566 4.70 24.29 -1.14
C VAL A 566 5.86 25.22 -0.86
N ILE A 567 6.82 25.27 -1.78
CA ILE A 567 7.97 26.18 -1.69
C ILE A 567 8.15 26.84 -3.06
N GLU A 568 8.29 28.16 -3.07
CA GLU A 568 8.62 28.90 -4.27
C GLU A 568 10.06 28.54 -4.69
N PRO A 569 10.26 27.86 -5.83
CA PRO A 569 11.59 27.39 -6.21
C PRO A 569 12.57 28.55 -6.25
N GLY A 570 12.18 29.67 -6.86
CA GLY A 570 13.01 30.84 -7.07
C GLY A 570 13.64 31.46 -5.81
N LYS A 571 13.11 31.13 -4.62
CA LYS A 571 13.50 31.72 -3.33
C LYS A 571 14.48 30.87 -2.53
N VAL A 572 14.58 29.58 -2.83
CA VAL A 572 15.50 28.66 -2.12
C VAL A 572 16.95 29.09 -2.37
N GLY A 573 17.72 29.23 -1.28
CA GLY A 573 19.15 29.59 -1.35
C GLY A 573 19.43 31.07 -1.63
N LEU A 574 18.42 31.94 -1.77
CA LEU A 574 18.64 33.38 -1.87
C LEU A 574 19.16 33.97 -0.55
N ARG A 575 19.97 35.02 -0.64
CA ARG A 575 20.52 35.73 0.53
C ARG A 575 19.37 36.30 1.38
N GLY A 576 19.11 35.68 2.53
CA GLY A 576 18.00 36.00 3.43
C GLY A 576 17.00 34.85 3.62
N ASN A 577 16.98 33.88 2.70
CA ASN A 577 16.09 32.72 2.69
C ASN A 577 16.88 31.39 2.68
N GLY A 578 18.15 31.41 3.10
CA GLY A 578 19.05 30.25 3.04
C GLY A 578 18.71 29.09 3.98
N ASN A 579 17.64 29.21 4.78
CA ASN A 579 17.09 28.15 5.62
C ASN A 579 15.59 27.93 5.37
N LEU A 580 15.05 28.44 4.24
CA LEU A 580 13.62 28.34 3.91
C LEU A 580 13.17 26.88 3.82
N GLY A 581 13.97 26.00 3.21
CA GLY A 581 13.66 24.59 3.13
C GLY A 581 13.58 23.93 4.50
N ALA A 582 14.56 24.20 5.36
CA ALA A 582 14.54 23.70 6.72
C ALA A 582 13.35 24.24 7.55
N HIS A 583 12.99 25.51 7.38
CA HIS A 583 11.85 26.14 8.04
C HIS A 583 10.54 25.44 7.66
N GLU A 584 10.28 25.30 6.36
CA GLU A 584 9.05 24.70 5.85
C GLU A 584 8.94 23.22 6.22
N ILE A 585 10.02 22.45 6.09
CA ILE A 585 10.03 21.04 6.50
C ILE A 585 9.78 20.89 8.01
N CYS A 586 10.30 21.80 8.84
CA CYS A 586 10.06 21.79 10.27
C CYS A 586 8.58 22.04 10.63
N HIS A 587 7.82 22.78 9.82
CA HIS A 587 6.37 22.88 10.01
C HIS A 587 5.67 21.52 9.88
N ALA A 588 6.06 20.68 8.93
CA ALA A 588 5.52 19.32 8.81
C ALA A 588 5.87 18.41 10.03
N LEU A 589 6.84 18.82 10.85
CA LEU A 589 7.18 18.23 12.15
C LEU A 589 6.49 18.93 13.34
N ASP A 590 5.40 19.66 13.07
CA ASP A 590 4.57 20.43 14.03
C ASP A 590 5.31 21.56 14.77
N LEU A 591 6.40 22.07 14.20
CA LEU A 591 7.01 23.29 14.71
C LEU A 591 6.18 24.48 14.24
N ARG A 592 5.76 25.31 15.19
CA ARG A 592 5.03 26.55 14.90
C ARG A 592 5.99 27.72 14.97
N HIS A 593 5.56 28.87 14.45
CA HIS A 593 6.33 30.07 14.63
C HIS A 593 6.39 30.46 16.11
N GLU A 594 7.59 30.65 16.64
CA GLU A 594 7.82 30.95 18.05
C GLU A 594 8.77 32.14 18.22
N GLY A 595 8.24 33.20 18.85
CA GLY A 595 8.99 34.41 19.18
C GLY A 595 9.33 35.31 17.98
N ARG A 596 9.95 36.47 18.28
CA ARG A 596 10.38 37.47 17.28
C ARG A 596 11.89 37.45 17.01
N ARG A 597 12.59 36.44 17.53
CA ARG A 597 14.06 36.37 17.50
C ARG A 597 14.54 35.92 16.12
N ARG A 598 15.25 36.79 15.41
CA ARG A 598 15.76 36.55 14.04
C ARG A 598 16.71 35.35 13.93
N ASP A 599 17.34 34.92 15.03
CA ASP A 599 18.23 33.76 15.03
C ASP A 599 17.50 32.41 15.12
N ASN A 600 16.21 32.40 15.50
CA ASN A 600 15.37 31.21 15.53
C ASN A 600 14.99 30.79 14.10
N LEU A 601 15.10 29.49 13.80
CA LEU A 601 14.68 28.91 12.53
C LEU A 601 13.21 29.22 12.24
N MET A 602 12.33 29.11 13.25
CA MET A 602 10.88 29.32 13.15
C MET A 602 10.44 30.76 13.45
N SER A 603 11.32 31.76 13.28
CA SER A 603 10.94 33.19 13.39
C SER A 603 9.94 33.58 12.30
N GLN A 604 8.92 34.38 12.62
CA GLN A 604 8.01 34.98 11.62
C GLN A 604 8.66 36.10 10.81
N ASN A 605 9.73 36.69 11.34
CA ASN A 605 10.45 37.78 10.68
C ASN A 605 11.64 37.19 9.92
N PRO A 606 11.67 37.25 8.58
CA PRO A 606 12.86 36.94 7.81
C PRO A 606 14.01 37.92 8.14
N PRO A 607 15.28 37.52 7.96
CA PRO A 607 15.75 36.24 7.42
C PRO A 607 15.73 35.12 8.47
N HIS A 608 15.33 33.90 8.10
CA HIS A 608 15.16 32.80 9.06
C HIS A 608 16.50 32.24 9.53
N GLY A 609 16.72 32.26 10.85
CA GLY A 609 17.97 31.84 11.48
C GLY A 609 18.20 30.33 11.45
N SER A 610 19.14 29.85 12.26
CA SER A 610 19.50 28.42 12.30
C SER A 610 19.50 27.85 13.71
N ASN A 611 18.98 28.58 14.71
CA ASN A 611 18.82 28.08 16.06
C ASN A 611 17.43 27.47 16.26
N LEU A 612 17.36 26.37 17.00
CA LEU A 612 16.13 25.82 17.53
C LEU A 612 16.10 25.99 19.05
N THR A 613 14.90 26.10 19.61
CA THR A 613 14.66 25.98 21.06
C THR A 613 14.65 24.51 21.47
N THR A 614 14.85 24.23 22.75
CA THR A 614 14.77 22.87 23.28
C THR A 614 13.40 22.23 23.02
N GLU A 615 12.30 22.99 23.16
CA GLU A 615 10.95 22.50 22.88
C GLU A 615 10.74 22.18 21.39
N GLN A 616 11.28 23.01 20.49
CA GLN A 616 11.29 22.69 19.06
C GLN A 616 12.08 21.41 18.77
N CYS A 617 13.24 21.21 19.40
CA CYS A 617 14.03 19.99 19.27
C CYS A 617 13.27 18.74 19.76
N LYS A 618 12.56 18.82 20.89
CA LYS A 618 11.70 17.73 21.40
C LYS A 618 10.57 17.38 20.43
N LYS A 619 9.90 18.39 19.85
CA LYS A 619 8.87 18.15 18.83
C LYS A 619 9.41 17.45 17.60
N ILE A 620 10.59 17.83 17.12
CA ILE A 620 11.24 17.11 16.00
C ILE A 620 11.37 15.63 16.34
N PHE A 621 11.82 15.27 17.55
CA PHE A 621 11.87 13.87 17.99
C PHE A 621 10.51 13.18 18.04
N GLN A 622 9.48 13.88 18.53
CA GLN A 622 8.13 13.33 18.63
C GLN A 622 7.54 13.01 17.25
N TYR A 623 7.83 13.84 16.24
CA TYR A 623 7.16 13.75 14.94
C TYR A 623 8.00 13.13 13.83
N ILE A 624 9.32 12.95 14.00
CA ILE A 624 10.18 12.46 12.92
C ILE A 624 9.82 11.04 12.44
N ASP A 625 9.42 10.15 13.35
CA ASP A 625 9.07 8.77 13.03
C ASP A 625 7.78 8.65 12.19
N ASN A 626 7.09 9.77 11.95
CA ASN A 626 5.99 9.83 10.98
C ASN A 626 6.48 9.82 9.53
N TYR A 627 7.75 10.16 9.29
CA TYR A 627 8.33 10.29 7.95
C TYR A 627 9.65 9.50 7.79
N PRO A 628 9.67 8.19 8.07
CA PRO A 628 10.88 7.39 7.94
C PRO A 628 11.34 7.26 6.49
N CYS A 629 12.66 7.22 6.30
CA CYS A 629 13.26 6.68 5.08
C CYS A 629 13.05 5.17 4.95
#